data_AF-A0A087T9J7-F1
#
_entry.id   AF-A0A087T9J7-F1
#
_cell.length_a   1.000
_cell.length_b   1.000
_cell.length_c   1.000
_cell.angle_alpha   90.00
_cell.angle_beta   90.00
_cell.angle_gamma   90.00
#
_symmetry.space_group_name_H-M   'P 1'
#
loop_
_entity.id
_entity.type
_entity.pdbx_description
1 polymer ?
#
loop_
_entity_poly.entity_id
_entity_poly.type
_entity_poly.pdbx_seq_one_letter_code
_entity_poly.pdbx_strand_id
1 'polypeptide(L)'
;MNVNAVQGAGGLGKELADWITTGEPKAYLLPFDVRRFIDLHNNSKFLRERVQEAVGYNYSIRHPLLTEFKTARKSRCSPLYTVQEQAGAVFGERMGFERVLYFDPSKTREERLN
;
A
#
# COMPACT_ATOMS: atom_id res chain seq x y z
N MET A 1 -7.37 5.93 -3.58
CA MET A 1 -7.72 7.00 -4.53
C MET A 1 -8.00 8.25 -3.68
N ASN A 2 -7.30 9.35 -3.91
CA ASN A 2 -7.31 10.52 -3.01
C ASN A 2 -8.65 11.28 -3.11
N VAL A 3 -9.26 11.64 -1.99
CA VAL A 3 -10.57 12.32 -1.91
C VAL A 3 -10.50 13.83 -2.17
N ASN A 4 -9.33 14.39 -2.48
CA ASN A 4 -9.10 15.83 -2.59
C ASN A 4 -8.79 16.30 -4.03
N ALA A 5 -9.56 15.81 -5.00
CA ALA A 5 -9.31 16.10 -6.43
C ALA A 5 -9.33 17.61 -6.74
N VAL A 6 -10.31 18.34 -6.22
CA VAL A 6 -10.48 19.78 -6.50
C VAL A 6 -9.36 20.63 -5.89
N GLN A 7 -8.92 20.29 -4.66
CA GLN A 7 -7.87 21.03 -3.97
C GLN A 7 -6.52 20.94 -4.69
N GLY A 8 -6.21 19.78 -5.29
CA GLY A 8 -4.96 19.55 -6.02
C GLY A 8 -5.02 19.86 -7.52
N ALA A 9 -6.20 20.11 -8.08
CA ALA A 9 -6.41 20.17 -9.53
C ALA A 9 -5.57 21.26 -10.23
N GLY A 10 -5.50 22.46 -9.65
CA GLY A 10 -4.77 23.58 -10.26
C GLY A 10 -3.26 23.32 -10.36
N GLY A 11 -2.64 22.81 -9.30
CA GLY A 11 -1.22 22.47 -9.28
C GLY A 11 -0.89 21.30 -10.21
N LEU A 12 -1.68 20.22 -10.14
CA LEU A 12 -1.48 19.04 -10.98
C LEU A 12 -1.67 19.35 -12.47
N GLY A 13 -2.65 20.20 -12.83
CA GLY A 13 -2.87 20.61 -14.22
C GLY A 13 -1.69 21.39 -14.80
N LYS A 14 -1.12 22.30 -14.02
CA LYS A 14 0.11 23.03 -14.41
C LYS A 14 1.30 22.08 -14.59
N GLU A 15 1.56 21.23 -13.61
CA GLU A 15 2.69 20.29 -13.67
C GLU A 15 2.56 19.31 -14.84
N LEU A 16 1.33 18.88 -15.17
CA LEU A 16 1.07 18.04 -16.34
C LEU A 16 1.32 18.78 -17.66
N ALA A 17 0.86 20.04 -17.78
CA ALA A 17 1.11 20.86 -18.96
C ALA A 17 2.61 21.14 -19.16
N ASP A 18 3.33 21.45 -18.08
CA ASP A 18 4.78 21.60 -18.10
C ASP A 18 5.44 20.29 -18.57
N TRP A 19 5.06 19.14 -18.01
CA TRP A 19 5.62 17.84 -18.42
C TRP A 19 5.38 17.54 -19.92
N ILE A 20 4.19 17.84 -20.45
CA ILE A 20 3.89 17.64 -21.88
C ILE A 20 4.77 18.53 -22.77
N THR A 21 5.03 19.78 -22.35
CA THR A 21 5.74 20.76 -23.17
C THR A 21 7.26 20.65 -23.09
N THR A 22 7.81 20.32 -21.92
CA THR A 22 9.27 20.22 -21.69
C THR A 22 9.80 18.79 -21.75
N GLY A 23 8.92 17.78 -21.68
CA GLY A 23 9.28 16.36 -21.66
C GLY A 23 9.66 15.81 -20.27
N GLU A 24 9.81 16.68 -19.26
CA GLU A 24 10.15 16.30 -17.88
C GLU A 24 9.31 17.06 -16.84
N PRO A 25 8.93 16.41 -15.72
CA PRO A 25 8.21 17.08 -14.65
C PRO A 25 9.14 17.98 -13.84
N LYS A 26 8.67 19.17 -13.45
CA LYS A 26 9.45 20.11 -12.63
C LYS A 26 9.37 19.77 -11.14
N ALA A 27 8.24 19.21 -10.70
CA ALA A 27 8.05 18.74 -9.33
C ALA A 27 8.27 17.22 -9.17
N TYR A 28 8.47 16.77 -7.93
CA TYR A 28 8.47 15.36 -7.58
C TYR A 28 7.05 14.79 -7.64
N LEU A 29 6.75 14.02 -8.70
CA LEU A 29 5.41 13.48 -8.98
C LEU A 29 5.25 11.97 -8.74
N LEU A 30 6.24 11.27 -8.14
CA LEU A 30 6.13 9.82 -7.90
C LEU A 30 4.82 9.40 -7.18
N PRO A 31 4.26 10.17 -6.23
CA PRO A 31 2.97 9.82 -5.62
C PRO A 31 1.75 9.90 -6.55
N PHE A 32 1.89 10.57 -7.70
CA PHE A 32 0.84 10.77 -8.71
C PHE A 32 1.08 9.96 -9.98
N ASP A 33 2.30 9.44 -10.18
CA ASP A 33 2.66 8.63 -11.33
C ASP A 33 1.94 7.26 -11.30
N VAL A 34 1.29 6.92 -12.40
CA VAL A 34 0.58 5.65 -12.58
C VAL A 34 1.54 4.46 -12.72
N ARG A 35 2.78 4.68 -13.15
CA ARG A 35 3.80 3.64 -13.37
C ARG A 35 4.33 3.05 -12.06
N ARG A 36 4.03 3.68 -10.91
CA ARG A 36 4.42 3.16 -9.59
C ARG A 36 3.70 1.86 -9.22
N PHE A 37 2.59 1.56 -9.88
CA PHE A 37 1.81 0.36 -9.61
C PHE A 37 2.33 -0.81 -10.43
N ILE A 38 2.53 -1.95 -9.78
CA ILE A 38 2.84 -3.21 -10.46
C ILE A 38 1.58 -3.85 -11.05
N ASP A 39 1.75 -4.78 -11.98
CA ASP A 39 0.63 -5.47 -12.66
C ASP A 39 -0.38 -6.11 -11.72
N LEU A 40 0.05 -6.55 -10.53
CA LEU A 40 -0.84 -7.11 -9.51
C LEU A 40 -1.86 -6.12 -8.96
N HIS A 41 -1.54 -4.83 -8.97
CA HIS A 41 -2.50 -3.80 -8.56
C HIS A 41 -3.55 -3.55 -9.65
N ASN A 42 -3.29 -3.96 -10.90
CA ASN A 42 -4.23 -3.91 -12.01
C ASN A 42 -5.15 -5.14 -12.05
N ASN A 43 -5.60 -5.60 -10.88
CA ASN A 43 -6.53 -6.71 -10.72
C ASN A 43 -7.86 -6.19 -10.18
N SER A 44 -8.96 -6.51 -10.84
CA SER A 44 -10.31 -6.09 -10.44
C SER A 44 -10.68 -6.53 -9.01
N LYS A 45 -10.24 -7.71 -8.59
CA LYS A 45 -10.43 -8.21 -7.22
C LYS A 45 -9.64 -7.35 -6.22
N PHE A 46 -8.36 -7.10 -6.49
CA PHE A 46 -7.51 -6.26 -5.64
C PHE A 46 -8.10 -4.86 -5.48
N LEU A 47 -8.49 -4.23 -6.60
CA LEU A 47 -9.07 -2.88 -6.60
C LEU A 47 -10.39 -2.84 -5.81
N ARG A 48 -11.27 -3.82 -6.02
CA ARG A 48 -12.57 -3.90 -5.33
C ARG A 48 -12.43 -4.09 -3.82
N GLU A 49 -11.47 -4.89 -3.39
CA GLU A 49 -11.20 -5.11 -1.96
C GLU A 49 -10.51 -3.90 -1.32
N ARG A 50 -9.51 -3.31 -1.99
CA ARG A 50 -8.72 -2.20 -1.43
C ARG A 50 -9.50 -0.89 -1.37
N VAL A 51 -10.38 -0.62 -2.33
CA VAL A 51 -11.15 0.64 -2.37
C VAL A 51 -12.08 0.78 -1.17
N GLN A 52 -12.58 -0.33 -0.61
CA GLN A 52 -13.47 -0.34 0.56
C GLN A 52 -12.81 0.29 1.79
N GLU A 53 -11.51 0.06 1.97
CA GLU A 53 -10.76 0.60 3.11
C GLU A 53 -10.08 1.94 2.79
N ALA A 54 -9.80 2.24 1.51
CA ALA A 54 -8.97 3.37 1.11
C ALA A 54 -9.48 4.73 1.62
N VAL A 55 -10.79 4.94 1.64
CA VAL A 55 -11.39 6.20 2.09
C VAL A 55 -11.32 6.32 3.62
N GLY A 56 -11.69 5.27 4.36
CA GLY A 56 -11.58 5.24 5.82
C GLY A 56 -10.14 5.40 6.29
N TYR A 57 -9.20 4.79 5.57
CA TYR A 57 -7.76 4.91 5.84
C TYR A 57 -7.26 6.35 5.70
N ASN A 58 -7.85 7.17 4.82
CA ASN A 58 -7.45 8.57 4.63
C ASN A 58 -7.68 9.42 5.89
N TYR A 59 -8.74 9.13 6.63
CA TYR A 59 -9.11 9.84 7.87
C TYR A 59 -8.69 9.09 9.14
N SER A 60 -7.98 7.97 9.01
CA SER A 60 -7.51 7.19 10.15
C SER A 60 -6.27 7.82 10.81
N ILE A 61 -6.14 7.64 12.12
CA ILE A 61 -4.90 7.96 12.83
C ILE A 61 -3.86 6.91 12.42
N ARG A 62 -2.79 7.37 11.76
CA ARG A 62 -1.70 6.49 11.32
C ARG A 62 -0.66 6.33 12.40
N HIS A 63 -0.58 5.14 12.95
CA HIS A 63 0.50 4.69 13.82
C HIS A 63 1.58 3.99 13.00
N PRO A 64 2.87 4.31 13.22
CA PRO A 64 3.96 3.60 12.57
C PRO A 64 3.84 2.09 12.77
N LEU A 65 4.03 1.32 11.69
CA LEU A 65 4.05 -0.15 11.67
C LEU A 65 2.74 -0.87 12.05
N LEU A 66 1.76 -0.17 12.62
CA LEU A 66 0.48 -0.75 13.06
C LEU A 66 -0.67 -0.44 12.10
N THR A 67 -0.56 0.65 11.33
CA THR A 67 -1.63 1.08 10.42
C THR A 67 -1.39 0.56 9.00
N GLU A 68 -1.68 -0.72 8.81
CA GLU A 68 -1.66 -1.41 7.52
C GLU A 68 -3.08 -1.68 7.02
N PHE A 69 -3.24 -1.83 5.70
CA PHE A 69 -4.49 -2.29 5.11
C PHE A 69 -4.80 -3.73 5.52
N LYS A 70 -6.08 -4.03 5.76
CA LYS A 70 -6.54 -5.38 6.12
C LYS A 70 -7.08 -6.11 4.90
N THR A 71 -7.59 -5.40 3.88
CA THR A 71 -8.05 -5.98 2.61
C THR A 71 -6.96 -6.08 1.54
N ALA A 72 -7.20 -6.92 0.53
CA ALA A 72 -6.31 -7.14 -0.61
C ALA A 72 -4.87 -7.49 -0.19
N ARG A 73 -4.75 -8.49 0.70
CA ARG A 73 -3.50 -9.00 1.31
C ARG A 73 -3.07 -10.33 0.70
N LYS A 74 -1.84 -10.75 0.98
CA LYS A 74 -1.25 -12.04 0.53
C LYS A 74 -1.31 -12.24 -0.98
N SER A 75 -1.15 -11.16 -1.76
CA SER A 75 -1.07 -11.22 -3.23
C SER A 75 0.23 -11.89 -3.68
N ARG A 76 1.35 -11.59 -3.01
CA ARG A 76 2.62 -12.30 -3.11
C ARG A 76 3.21 -12.49 -1.73
N CYS A 77 3.77 -13.67 -1.50
CA CYS A 77 4.49 -14.00 -0.29
C CYS A 77 5.88 -14.53 -0.65
N SER A 78 6.86 -14.26 0.21
CA SER A 78 8.16 -14.93 0.15
C SER A 78 7.98 -16.44 0.43
N PRO A 79 8.83 -17.33 -0.11
CA PRO A 79 8.86 -18.74 0.30
C PRO A 79 9.04 -18.92 1.83
N LEU A 80 9.65 -17.93 2.49
CA LEU A 80 9.85 -17.92 3.94
C LEU A 80 8.64 -17.43 4.74
N TYR A 81 7.55 -17.04 4.08
CA TYR A 81 6.39 -16.43 4.72
C TYR A 81 5.82 -17.31 5.84
N THR A 82 5.65 -18.61 5.58
CA THR A 82 5.10 -19.56 6.57
C THR A 82 6.02 -19.72 7.78
N VAL A 83 7.33 -19.82 7.57
CA VAL A 83 8.34 -19.92 8.64
C VAL A 83 8.35 -18.64 9.48
N GLN A 84 8.27 -17.47 8.83
CA GLN A 84 8.24 -16.17 9.51
C GLN A 84 6.93 -15.97 10.27
N GLU A 85 5.80 -16.39 9.71
CA GLU A 85 4.49 -16.37 10.38
C GLU A 85 4.51 -17.24 11.65
N GLN A 86 5.10 -18.44 11.57
CA GLN A 86 5.31 -19.32 12.73
C GLN A 86 6.27 -18.72 13.76
N ALA A 87 7.21 -17.87 13.35
CA ALA A 87 8.11 -17.15 14.25
C ALA A 87 7.47 -15.89 14.87
N GLY A 88 6.19 -15.60 14.60
CA GLY A 88 5.49 -14.44 15.16
C GLY A 88 5.67 -13.15 14.35
N ALA A 89 5.99 -13.25 13.06
CA ALA A 89 6.07 -12.08 12.19
C ALA A 89 4.74 -11.34 12.10
N VAL A 90 4.79 -10.02 12.24
CA VAL A 90 3.71 -9.11 11.88
C VAL A 90 4.04 -8.53 10.50
N PHE A 91 3.13 -8.72 9.56
CA PHE A 91 3.35 -8.38 8.16
C PHE A 91 2.65 -7.08 7.76
N GLY A 92 3.33 -6.32 6.91
CA GLY A 92 2.79 -5.20 6.13
C GLY A 92 2.91 -5.49 4.65
N GLU A 93 2.10 -4.81 3.85
CA GLU A 93 2.08 -5.01 2.40
C GLU A 93 2.90 -3.92 1.70
N ARG A 94 3.83 -4.31 0.82
CA ARG A 94 4.61 -3.38 0.01
C ARG A 94 4.69 -3.91 -1.41
N MET A 95 4.13 -3.18 -2.37
CA MET A 95 4.12 -3.56 -3.79
C MET A 95 3.64 -5.01 -4.01
N GLY A 96 2.52 -5.36 -3.36
CA GLY A 96 1.89 -6.67 -3.42
C GLY A 96 2.58 -7.76 -2.59
N PHE A 97 3.78 -7.52 -2.05
CA PHE A 97 4.49 -8.46 -1.19
C PHE A 97 4.15 -8.27 0.28
N GLU A 98 3.92 -9.39 0.96
CA GLU A 98 3.95 -9.46 2.41
C GLU A 98 5.40 -9.37 2.90
N ARG A 99 5.70 -8.28 3.63
CA ARG A 99 7.00 -8.05 4.25
C ARG A 99 6.84 -8.00 5.76
N VAL A 100 7.74 -8.67 6.45
CA VAL A 100 7.82 -8.61 7.92
C VAL A 100 8.16 -7.18 8.33
N LEU A 101 7.33 -6.61 9.20
CA LEU A 101 7.57 -5.31 9.82
C LEU A 101 8.37 -5.49 11.12
N TYR A 102 7.92 -6.41 11.96
CA TYR A 102 8.55 -6.78 13.21
C TYR A 102 8.14 -8.20 13.63
N PHE A 103 8.85 -8.77 14.59
CA PHE A 103 8.47 -10.03 15.24
C PHE A 103 7.90 -9.71 16.62
N ASP A 104 6.74 -10.25 16.91
CA ASP A 104 6.07 -10.06 18.20
C ASP A 104 6.38 -11.27 19.09
N PRO A 105 7.19 -11.11 20.16
CA PRO A 105 7.54 -12.20 21.05
C PRO A 105 6.35 -12.68 21.90
N SER A 106 5.28 -11.88 22.05
CA SER A 106 4.07 -12.29 22.77
C SER A 106 3.26 -13.32 21.99
N LYS A 107 3.37 -13.29 20.65
CA LYS A 107 2.93 -14.40 19.81
C LYS A 107 3.94 -15.52 20.00
N THR A 108 3.73 -16.37 21.00
CA THR A 108 4.48 -17.62 21.18
C THR A 108 3.65 -18.80 20.67
N ARG A 109 4.31 -19.94 20.41
CA ARG A 109 3.82 -21.11 19.66
C ARG A 109 2.50 -21.75 20.13
N GLU A 110 2.01 -21.43 21.33
CA GLU A 110 0.90 -22.13 21.98
C GLU A 110 -0.50 -21.63 21.58
N GLU A 111 -0.67 -20.37 21.17
CA GLU A 111 -1.96 -19.86 20.64
C GLU A 111 -2.24 -20.30 19.18
N ARG A 112 -1.37 -21.12 18.58
CA ARG A 112 -1.33 -21.38 17.12
C ARG A 112 -1.81 -22.76 16.69
N LEU A 113 -2.28 -23.59 17.63
CA LEU A 113 -2.75 -24.97 17.40
C LEU A 113 -4.27 -25.14 17.62
N ASN A 114 -5.00 -24.06 17.91
CA ASN A 114 -6.46 -24.05 18.01
C ASN A 114 -7.09 -23.30 16.84
#